data_AF-A0A942QXC7-F1
#
_entry.id   AF-A0A942QXC7-F1
#
_cell.length_a   1.000
_cell.length_b   1.000
_cell.length_c   1.000
_cell.angle_alpha   90.00
_cell.angle_beta   90.00
_cell.angle_gamma   90.00
#
_symmetry.space_group_name_H-M   'P 1'
#
loop_
_entity.id
_entity.type
_entity.pdbx_description
1 polymer ?
#
loop_
_entity_poly.entity_id
_entity_poly.type
_entity_poly.pdbx_seq_one_letter_code
_entity_poly.pdbx_strand_id
1 'polypeptide(L)'
;SAIRFSRNELISGTTQRVDNIKISRGEEIVFIWCFFLAIIQLVMDKVESYSWVKYIYVDDPISSLDDNNVVAVACHLAELVRTSELKVIISSHHTLFFNIICNELDRSEQLYLHKNSSGGTYVLKDTTKTPFFHHVALLKELKKVSDSGQIYTYHFNILRNILEKTASFHGFAHFSSCLRKDEEEDSPVYKRLLDLLSHGGYSLFDPIEMVDENKEHFKNILNNFLEDYNFNRKIIDEVQVQEVQE
;
A
#
# COMPACT_ATOMS: atom_id res chain seq x y z
N SER A 1 16.18 -26.87 9.67
CA SER A 1 15.41 -26.86 10.93
C SER A 1 14.01 -26.35 10.61
N ALA A 2 12.95 -26.98 11.13
CA ALA A 2 11.58 -26.48 10.95
C ALA A 2 11.30 -25.41 12.02
N ILE A 3 10.82 -24.24 11.61
CA ILE A 3 10.37 -23.19 12.55
C ILE A 3 9.11 -23.70 13.25
N ARG A 4 9.04 -23.60 14.59
CA ARG A 4 7.89 -24.03 15.39
C ARG A 4 7.38 -22.84 16.20
N PHE A 5 6.07 -22.63 16.16
CA PHE A 5 5.41 -21.54 16.89
C PHE A 5 4.67 -22.10 18.11
N SER A 6 4.77 -21.39 19.23
CA SER A 6 4.07 -21.70 20.48
C SER A 6 3.64 -20.43 21.20
N ARG A 7 2.50 -20.47 21.90
CA ARG A 7 1.99 -19.34 22.70
C ARG A 7 1.54 -19.84 24.07
N ASN A 8 1.56 -18.94 25.06
CA ASN A 8 1.01 -19.20 26.38
C ASN A 8 -0.44 -18.70 26.42
N GLU A 9 -1.40 -19.56 26.73
CA GLU A 9 -2.80 -19.19 26.89
C GLU A 9 -3.29 -19.48 28.30
N LEU A 10 -4.17 -18.63 28.81
CA LEU A 10 -4.83 -18.84 30.08
C LEU A 10 -6.04 -19.76 29.87
N ILE A 11 -5.91 -21.03 30.24
CA ILE A 11 -6.99 -22.02 30.14
C ILE A 11 -7.36 -22.44 31.55
N SER A 12 -8.60 -22.15 31.95
CA SER A 12 -9.13 -22.47 33.29
C SER A 12 -8.26 -21.93 34.44
N GLY A 13 -7.82 -20.68 34.32
CA GLY A 13 -7.02 -20.00 35.35
C GLY A 13 -5.55 -20.45 35.43
N THR A 14 -5.11 -21.33 34.54
CA THR A 14 -3.72 -21.81 34.48
C THR A 14 -3.11 -21.46 33.13
N THR A 15 -1.91 -20.88 33.14
CA THR A 15 -1.16 -20.61 31.91
C THR A 15 -0.62 -21.92 31.34
N GLN A 16 -1.08 -22.29 30.15
CA GLN A 16 -0.67 -23.49 29.44
C GLN A 16 0.05 -23.11 28.14
N ARG A 17 1.11 -23.84 27.82
CA ARG A 17 1.84 -23.68 26.55
C ARG A 17 1.14 -24.50 25.47
N VAL A 18 0.70 -23.82 24.41
CA VAL A 18 0.16 -24.45 23.21
C VAL A 18 1.25 -24.47 22.15
N ASP A 19 1.67 -25.67 21.76
CA ASP A 19 2.68 -25.90 20.72
C ASP A 19 2.03 -26.19 19.36
N ASN A 20 2.85 -26.16 18.30
CA ASN A 20 2.44 -26.45 16.91
C ASN A 20 1.33 -25.54 16.38
N ILE A 21 1.40 -24.24 16.70
CA ILE A 21 0.50 -23.26 16.10
C ILE A 21 0.72 -23.27 14.59
N LYS A 22 -0.35 -23.59 13.85
CA LYS A 22 -0.36 -23.48 12.41
C LYS A 22 -0.53 -22.00 12.05
N ILE A 23 0.48 -21.44 11.42
CA ILE A 23 0.40 -20.12 10.82
C ILE A 23 0.13 -20.25 9.31
N SER A 24 -0.52 -19.26 8.75
CA SER A 24 -0.78 -19.14 7.33
C SER A 24 0.51 -18.81 6.56
N ARG A 25 0.49 -19.03 5.24
CA ARG A 25 1.62 -18.66 4.38
C ARG A 25 1.86 -17.14 4.38
N GLY A 26 0.79 -16.34 4.46
CA GLY A 26 0.90 -14.89 4.56
C GLY A 26 1.59 -14.46 5.86
N GLU A 27 1.22 -15.06 7.00
CA GLU A 27 1.86 -14.77 8.29
C GLU A 27 3.33 -15.18 8.32
N GLU A 28 3.70 -16.31 7.70
CA GLU A 28 5.12 -16.69 7.53
C GLU A 28 5.89 -15.61 6.76
N ILE A 29 5.30 -15.11 5.69
CA ILE A 29 5.93 -14.11 4.82
C ILE A 29 6.05 -12.78 5.56
N VAL A 30 5.00 -12.30 6.22
CA VAL A 30 5.03 -11.10 7.06
C VAL A 30 6.10 -11.24 8.15
N PHE A 31 6.20 -12.39 8.80
CA PHE A 31 7.21 -12.64 9.82
C PHE A 31 8.64 -12.54 9.27
N ILE A 32 8.91 -13.16 8.12
CA ILE A 32 10.21 -13.06 7.43
C ILE A 32 10.50 -11.58 7.08
N TRP A 33 9.49 -10.83 6.64
CA TRP A 33 9.61 -9.39 6.37
C TRP A 33 9.98 -8.58 7.59
N CYS A 34 9.33 -8.80 8.73
CA CYS A 34 9.68 -8.11 9.97
C CYS A 34 11.15 -8.33 10.36
N PHE A 35 11.65 -9.57 10.23
CA PHE A 35 13.06 -9.86 10.48
C PHE A 35 13.99 -9.17 9.48
N PHE A 36 13.63 -9.17 8.20
CA PHE A 36 14.41 -8.51 7.16
C PHE A 36 14.49 -6.99 7.38
N LEU A 37 13.36 -6.34 7.67
CA LEU A 37 13.31 -4.91 8.00
C LEU A 37 14.13 -4.58 9.24
N ALA A 38 14.06 -5.43 10.29
CA ALA A 38 14.89 -5.26 11.48
C ALA A 38 16.39 -5.36 11.17
N ILE A 39 16.81 -6.27 10.29
CA ILE A 39 18.20 -6.36 9.85
C ILE A 39 18.60 -5.10 9.09
N ILE A 40 17.76 -4.61 8.18
CA ILE A 40 18.05 -3.37 7.45
C ILE A 40 18.19 -2.19 8.42
N GLN A 41 17.34 -2.09 9.44
CA GLN A 41 17.46 -1.08 10.47
C GLN A 41 18.83 -1.14 11.15
N LEU A 42 19.33 -2.33 11.51
CA LEU A 42 20.67 -2.49 12.08
C LEU A 42 21.79 -2.04 11.13
N VAL A 43 21.62 -2.26 9.82
CA VAL A 43 22.55 -1.75 8.81
C VAL A 43 22.52 -0.21 8.79
N MET A 44 21.32 0.38 8.81
CA MET A 44 21.12 1.83 8.82
C MET A 44 21.66 2.50 10.07
N ASP A 45 21.55 1.83 11.22
CA ASP A 45 22.11 2.25 12.50
C ASP A 45 23.66 2.11 12.55
N LYS A 46 24.28 1.68 11.44
CA LYS A 46 25.73 1.54 11.25
C LYS A 46 26.38 0.61 12.30
N VAL A 47 25.66 -0.43 12.71
CA VAL A 47 26.20 -1.47 13.60
C VAL A 47 27.39 -2.15 12.93
N GLU A 48 28.50 -2.29 13.66
CA GLU A 48 29.80 -2.72 13.13
C GLU A 48 29.73 -4.05 12.33
N SER A 49 28.94 -5.01 12.82
CA SER A 49 28.69 -6.31 12.17
C SER A 49 28.08 -6.22 10.76
N TYR A 50 27.49 -5.07 10.41
CA TYR A 50 26.81 -4.83 9.13
C TYR A 50 27.49 -3.75 8.29
N SER A 51 28.65 -3.24 8.71
CA SER A 51 29.44 -2.21 8.00
C SER A 51 29.85 -2.60 6.57
N TRP A 52 29.82 -3.89 6.24
CA TRP A 52 30.12 -4.42 4.91
C TRP A 52 28.98 -4.22 3.90
N VAL A 53 27.76 -3.96 4.36
CA VAL A 53 26.59 -3.82 3.49
C VAL A 53 26.62 -2.46 2.80
N LYS A 54 26.60 -2.47 1.46
CA LYS A 54 26.65 -1.26 0.62
C LYS A 54 25.39 -1.03 -0.20
N TYR A 55 24.65 -2.11 -0.46
CA TYR A 55 23.47 -2.13 -1.31
C TYR A 55 22.45 -3.08 -0.71
N ILE A 56 21.17 -2.78 -0.89
CA ILE A 56 20.06 -3.67 -0.54
C ILE A 56 19.32 -4.02 -1.82
N TYR A 57 19.06 -5.30 -2.02
CA TYR A 57 18.23 -5.80 -3.12
C TYR A 57 17.02 -6.53 -2.52
N VAL A 58 15.84 -6.12 -2.94
CA VAL A 58 14.55 -6.69 -2.51
C VAL A 58 13.88 -7.29 -3.73
N ASP A 59 13.75 -8.61 -3.75
CA ASP A 59 13.09 -9.35 -4.83
C ASP A 59 11.71 -9.83 -4.41
N ASP A 60 10.70 -9.31 -5.09
CA ASP A 60 9.29 -9.67 -5.01
C ASP A 60 8.74 -9.90 -3.59
N PRO A 61 8.61 -8.82 -2.81
CA PRO A 61 8.42 -8.90 -1.37
C PRO A 61 7.04 -9.38 -0.89
N ILE A 62 6.15 -9.81 -1.77
CA ILE A 62 4.72 -9.81 -1.48
C ILE A 62 3.98 -11.01 -2.07
N SER A 63 4.71 -12.06 -2.42
CA SER A 63 4.08 -13.32 -2.83
C SER A 63 3.07 -13.79 -1.76
N SER A 64 1.87 -14.21 -2.16
CA SER A 64 0.84 -14.80 -1.27
C SER A 64 0.31 -13.90 -0.13
N LEU A 65 0.43 -12.57 -0.24
CA LEU A 65 -0.22 -11.62 0.65
C LEU A 65 -1.56 -11.14 0.08
N ASP A 66 -2.51 -10.82 0.95
CA ASP A 66 -3.69 -10.04 0.56
C ASP A 66 -3.34 -8.56 0.38
N ASP A 67 -4.22 -7.82 -0.32
CA ASP A 67 -3.99 -6.43 -0.71
C ASP A 67 -3.70 -5.50 0.48
N ASN A 68 -4.30 -5.73 1.66
CA ASN A 68 -4.04 -4.90 2.85
C ASN A 68 -2.58 -5.07 3.32
N ASN A 69 -2.13 -6.32 3.38
CA ASN A 69 -0.76 -6.64 3.76
C ASN A 69 0.25 -6.15 2.71
N VAL A 70 -0.10 -6.18 1.43
CA VAL A 70 0.73 -5.61 0.35
C VAL A 70 0.95 -4.11 0.55
N VAL A 71 -0.11 -3.35 0.85
CA VAL A 71 -0.01 -1.90 1.09
C VAL A 71 0.88 -1.61 2.30
N ALA A 72 0.66 -2.32 3.41
CA ALA A 72 1.43 -2.12 4.63
C ALA A 72 2.92 -2.35 4.39
N VAL A 73 3.30 -3.49 3.78
CA VAL A 73 4.69 -3.81 3.47
C VAL A 73 5.31 -2.77 2.53
N ALA A 74 4.57 -2.30 1.53
CA ALA A 74 5.06 -1.29 0.58
C ALA A 74 5.38 0.04 1.28
N CYS A 75 4.45 0.56 2.08
CA CYS A 75 4.63 1.84 2.76
C CYS A 75 5.79 1.80 3.77
N HIS A 76 5.90 0.73 4.56
CA HIS A 76 7.00 0.57 5.52
C HIS A 76 8.37 0.44 4.85
N LEU A 77 8.43 -0.34 3.76
CA LEU A 77 9.66 -0.43 2.99
C LEU A 77 10.03 0.93 2.39
N ALA A 78 9.05 1.70 1.91
CA ALA A 78 9.32 3.02 1.34
C ALA A 78 9.82 4.02 2.39
N GLU A 79 9.25 4.02 3.60
CA GLU A 79 9.71 4.86 4.71
C GLU A 79 11.15 4.52 5.11
N LEU A 80 11.45 3.22 5.22
CA LEU A 80 12.78 2.74 5.54
C LEU A 80 13.80 3.11 4.44
N VAL A 81 13.43 3.00 3.17
CA VAL A 81 14.30 3.42 2.06
C VAL A 81 14.53 4.93 2.05
N ARG A 82 13.49 5.72 2.31
CA ARG A 82 13.57 7.20 2.31
C ARG A 82 14.50 7.75 3.38
N THR A 83 14.58 7.07 4.52
CA THR A 83 15.44 7.45 5.66
C THR A 83 16.85 6.88 5.57
N SER A 84 17.13 6.05 4.56
CA SER A 84 18.41 5.38 4.37
C SER A 84 19.36 6.13 3.44
N GLU A 85 20.66 6.11 3.77
CA GLU A 85 21.73 6.54 2.85
C GLU A 85 22.15 5.40 1.88
N LEU A 86 21.60 4.20 2.04
CA LEU A 86 21.95 3.03 1.25
C LEU A 86 21.26 3.04 -0.10
N LYS A 87 21.95 2.48 -1.11
CA LYS A 87 21.34 2.29 -2.42
C LYS A 87 20.48 1.02 -2.40
N VAL A 88 19.20 1.19 -2.67
CA VAL A 88 18.21 0.11 -2.63
C VAL A 88 17.66 -0.13 -4.03
N ILE A 89 17.57 -1.40 -4.42
CA ILE A 89 16.91 -1.85 -5.65
C ILE A 89 15.76 -2.75 -5.24
N ILE A 90 14.58 -2.48 -5.77
CA ILE A 90 13.35 -3.22 -5.48
C ILE A 90 12.81 -3.74 -6.80
N SER A 91 12.60 -5.05 -6.90
CA SER A 91 11.88 -5.70 -7.99
C SER A 91 10.58 -6.29 -7.46
N SER A 92 9.52 -6.21 -8.24
CA SER A 92 8.29 -6.96 -7.98
C SER A 92 7.52 -7.16 -9.28
N HIS A 93 6.79 -8.27 -9.35
CA HIS A 93 5.82 -8.50 -10.41
C HIS A 93 4.42 -7.96 -10.05
N HIS A 94 4.22 -7.54 -8.81
CA HIS A 94 2.93 -7.09 -8.31
C HIS A 94 2.73 -5.59 -8.55
N THR A 95 1.70 -5.27 -9.34
CA THR A 95 1.46 -3.91 -9.83
C THR A 95 1.13 -2.92 -8.71
N LEU A 96 0.26 -3.27 -7.76
CA LEU A 96 -0.11 -2.39 -6.63
C LEU A 96 1.12 -1.95 -5.83
N PHE A 97 1.92 -2.90 -5.37
CA PHE A 97 3.14 -2.64 -4.61
C PHE A 97 4.17 -1.82 -5.36
N PHE A 98 4.46 -2.20 -6.62
CA PHE A 98 5.39 -1.45 -7.45
C PHE A 98 4.99 0.02 -7.51
N ASN A 99 3.70 0.29 -7.70
CA ASN A 99 3.20 1.65 -7.76
C ASN A 99 3.25 2.38 -6.41
N ILE A 100 2.90 1.73 -5.30
CA ILE A 100 3.02 2.35 -3.97
C ILE A 100 4.47 2.76 -3.72
N ILE A 101 5.43 1.85 -3.93
CA ILE A 101 6.86 2.13 -3.81
C ILE A 101 7.28 3.30 -4.71
N CYS A 102 6.87 3.30 -5.98
CA CYS A 102 7.21 4.36 -6.93
C CYS A 102 6.65 5.73 -6.51
N ASN A 103 5.45 5.77 -5.92
CA ASN A 103 4.82 7.01 -5.46
C ASN A 103 5.45 7.52 -4.16
N GLU A 104 5.72 6.62 -3.22
CA GLU A 104 6.34 6.97 -1.95
C GLU A 104 7.80 7.39 -2.14
N LEU A 105 8.48 6.87 -3.16
CA LEU A 105 9.86 7.18 -3.51
C LEU A 105 9.90 8.14 -4.72
N ASP A 106 9.48 9.39 -4.49
CA ASP A 106 9.30 10.50 -5.46
C ASP A 106 10.55 10.84 -6.34
N ARG A 107 11.70 10.18 -6.13
CA ARG A 107 12.97 10.37 -6.89
C ARG A 107 13.60 9.07 -7.38
N SER A 108 12.87 7.95 -7.39
CA SER A 108 13.38 6.65 -7.81
C SER A 108 13.36 6.48 -9.33
N GLU A 109 14.35 5.75 -9.87
CA GLU A 109 14.29 5.27 -11.25
C GLU A 109 13.23 4.17 -11.36
N GLN A 110 12.22 4.37 -12.22
CA GLN A 110 11.10 3.45 -12.38
C GLN A 110 11.28 2.67 -13.68
N LEU A 111 11.64 1.39 -13.57
CA LEU A 111 12.01 0.57 -14.70
C LEU A 111 11.07 -0.64 -14.83
N TYR A 112 10.58 -0.86 -16.05
CA TYR A 112 9.80 -2.04 -16.42
C TYR A 112 10.62 -2.99 -17.29
N LEU A 113 10.75 -4.23 -16.84
CA LEU A 113 11.46 -5.28 -17.58
C LEU A 113 10.52 -5.94 -18.60
N HIS A 114 10.76 -5.72 -19.89
CA HIS A 114 9.96 -6.25 -20.99
C HIS A 114 10.75 -7.27 -21.81
N LYS A 115 10.19 -8.46 -22.04
CA LYS A 115 10.75 -9.47 -22.95
C LYS A 115 10.30 -9.17 -24.39
N ASN A 116 11.25 -8.99 -25.30
CA ASN A 116 10.93 -8.80 -26.72
C ASN A 116 10.52 -10.14 -27.35
N SER A 117 9.29 -10.19 -27.89
CA SER A 117 8.66 -11.38 -28.48
C SER A 117 9.42 -11.98 -29.66
N SER A 118 10.31 -11.22 -30.30
CA SER A 118 10.99 -11.61 -31.54
C SER A 118 12.45 -12.06 -31.37
N GLY A 119 13.04 -11.97 -30.17
CA GLY A 119 14.48 -12.24 -30.01
C GLY A 119 14.95 -12.80 -28.67
N GLY A 120 14.06 -13.08 -27.72
CA GLY A 120 14.46 -13.58 -26.39
C GLY A 120 15.27 -12.59 -25.54
N THR A 121 15.51 -11.38 -26.04
CA THR A 121 16.20 -10.29 -25.34
C THR A 121 15.25 -9.55 -24.41
N TYR A 122 15.73 -9.17 -23.23
CA TYR A 122 15.02 -8.33 -22.27
C TYR A 122 15.45 -6.87 -22.44
N VAL A 123 14.49 -5.95 -22.33
CA VAL A 123 14.71 -4.50 -22.41
C VAL A 123 14.11 -3.86 -21.17
N LEU A 124 14.88 -3.00 -20.52
CA LEU A 124 14.38 -2.14 -19.45
C LEU A 124 13.79 -0.88 -20.10
N LYS A 125 12.53 -0.61 -19.81
CA LYS A 125 11.84 0.62 -20.22
C LYS A 125 11.67 1.52 -19.01
N ASP A 126 12.08 2.76 -19.14
CA ASP A 126 11.79 3.81 -18.16
C ASP A 126 10.30 4.17 -18.21
N THR A 127 9.60 3.98 -17.09
CA THR A 127 8.17 4.26 -16.95
C THR A 127 7.89 5.56 -16.21
N THR A 128 8.90 6.34 -15.82
CA THR A 128 8.72 7.64 -15.14
C THR A 128 7.82 8.60 -15.92
N LYS A 129 7.69 8.41 -17.26
CA LYS A 129 6.89 9.25 -18.17
C LYS A 129 5.64 8.58 -18.73
N THR A 130 5.39 7.30 -18.44
CA THR A 130 4.25 6.55 -19.01
C THR A 130 3.32 6.12 -17.87
N PRO A 131 2.12 6.70 -17.75
CA PRO A 131 1.22 6.37 -16.66
C PRO A 131 0.74 4.93 -16.82
N PHE A 132 1.18 4.02 -15.95
CA PHE A 132 0.36 2.87 -15.62
C PHE A 132 -0.91 3.44 -14.97
N PHE A 133 -2.12 2.97 -15.33
CA PHE A 133 -3.39 3.50 -14.78
C PHE A 133 -3.60 3.08 -13.30
N HIS A 134 -2.59 3.29 -12.47
CA HIS A 134 -2.52 2.97 -11.07
C HIS A 134 -3.64 3.65 -10.27
N HIS A 135 -3.92 4.92 -10.55
CA HIS A 135 -5.02 5.63 -9.88
C HIS A 135 -6.36 4.92 -10.11
N VAL A 136 -6.55 4.28 -11.27
CA VAL A 136 -7.76 3.49 -11.54
C VAL A 136 -7.78 2.19 -10.74
N ALA A 137 -6.63 1.51 -10.60
CA ALA A 137 -6.53 0.31 -9.77
C ALA A 137 -6.75 0.61 -8.28
N LEU A 138 -6.15 1.68 -7.76
CA LEU A 138 -6.41 2.16 -6.40
C LEU A 138 -7.88 2.55 -6.21
N LEU A 139 -8.48 3.26 -7.17
CA LEU A 139 -9.89 3.63 -7.10
C LEU A 139 -10.81 2.40 -7.07
N LYS A 140 -10.51 1.35 -7.84
CA LYS A 140 -11.23 0.06 -7.76
C LYS A 140 -11.13 -0.53 -6.35
N GLU A 141 -9.93 -0.55 -5.76
CA GLU A 141 -9.73 -1.10 -4.42
C GLU A 141 -10.48 -0.27 -3.37
N LEU A 142 -10.39 1.06 -3.42
CA LEU A 142 -11.14 1.94 -2.52
C LEU A 142 -12.66 1.73 -2.65
N LYS A 143 -13.15 1.48 -3.87
CA LYS A 143 -14.56 1.19 -4.09
C LYS A 143 -14.96 -0.15 -3.48
N LYS A 144 -14.17 -1.20 -3.70
CA LYS A 144 -14.39 -2.54 -3.14
C LYS A 144 -14.41 -2.52 -1.60
N VAL A 145 -13.48 -1.81 -0.95
CA VAL A 145 -13.46 -1.71 0.53
C VAL A 145 -14.57 -0.80 1.07
N SER A 146 -14.97 0.23 0.31
CA SER A 146 -16.16 1.03 0.61
C SER A 146 -17.42 0.17 0.60
N ASP A 147 -17.55 -0.73 -0.37
CA ASP A 147 -18.71 -1.62 -0.53
C ASP A 147 -18.71 -2.75 0.50
N SER A 148 -17.55 -3.32 0.84
CA SER A 148 -17.43 -4.36 1.86
C SER A 148 -17.55 -3.83 3.30
N GLY A 149 -17.28 -2.54 3.52
CA GLY A 149 -17.29 -1.90 4.83
C GLY A 149 -16.05 -2.18 5.70
N GLN A 150 -15.08 -2.92 5.19
CA GLN A 150 -13.81 -3.22 5.86
C GLN A 150 -12.81 -2.08 5.61
N ILE A 151 -13.06 -0.93 6.24
CA ILE A 151 -12.29 0.29 5.98
C ILE A 151 -11.33 0.59 7.14
N TYR A 152 -10.04 0.71 6.81
CA TYR A 152 -8.95 0.98 7.73
C TYR A 152 -8.39 2.40 7.52
N THR A 153 -7.68 2.92 8.52
CA THR A 153 -7.09 4.27 8.49
C THR A 153 -6.22 4.52 7.25
N TYR A 154 -5.45 3.53 6.80
CA TYR A 154 -4.58 3.67 5.63
C TYR A 154 -5.35 3.88 4.31
N HIS A 155 -6.63 3.50 4.22
CA HIS A 155 -7.43 3.80 3.03
C HIS A 155 -7.59 5.31 2.82
N PHE A 156 -7.60 6.11 3.90
CA PHE A 156 -7.58 7.57 3.79
C PHE A 156 -6.29 8.10 3.16
N ASN A 157 -5.14 7.43 3.38
CA ASN A 157 -3.89 7.77 2.71
C ASN A 157 -4.01 7.58 1.19
N ILE A 158 -4.53 6.43 0.79
CA ILE A 158 -4.71 6.09 -0.62
C ILE A 158 -5.69 7.07 -1.28
N LEU A 159 -6.82 7.34 -0.64
CA LEU A 159 -7.83 8.29 -1.13
C LEU A 159 -7.24 9.70 -1.26
N ARG A 160 -6.50 10.17 -0.25
CA ARG A 160 -5.82 11.47 -0.28
C ARG A 160 -4.82 11.56 -1.42
N ASN A 161 -4.01 10.52 -1.64
CA ASN A 161 -3.02 10.49 -2.71
C ASN A 161 -3.71 10.65 -4.08
N ILE A 162 -4.82 9.94 -4.30
CA ILE A 162 -5.62 10.09 -5.53
C ILE A 162 -6.15 11.53 -5.67
N LEU A 163 -6.70 12.12 -4.61
CA LEU A 163 -7.18 13.50 -4.62
C LEU A 163 -6.07 14.52 -4.94
N GLU A 164 -4.86 14.33 -4.39
CA GLU A 164 -3.70 15.18 -4.65
C GLU A 164 -3.25 15.12 -6.12
N LYS A 165 -3.21 13.92 -6.70
CA LYS A 165 -2.83 13.73 -8.10
C LYS A 165 -3.89 14.26 -9.05
N THR A 166 -5.17 14.08 -8.73
CA THR A 166 -6.28 14.69 -9.48
C THR A 166 -6.23 16.21 -9.37
N ALA A 167 -5.95 16.78 -8.19
CA ALA A 167 -5.78 18.22 -8.04
C ALA A 167 -4.65 18.76 -8.93
N SER A 168 -3.49 18.08 -8.93
CA SER A 168 -2.38 18.42 -9.81
C SER A 168 -2.77 18.34 -11.30
N PHE A 169 -3.49 17.30 -11.70
CA PHE A 169 -3.96 17.11 -13.08
C PHE A 169 -4.91 18.23 -13.53
N HIS A 170 -5.80 18.69 -12.65
CA HIS A 170 -6.73 19.79 -12.93
C HIS A 170 -6.13 21.19 -12.68
N GLY A 171 -4.86 21.29 -12.27
CA GLY A 171 -4.19 22.56 -12.01
C GLY A 171 -4.63 23.25 -10.71
N PHE A 172 -5.16 22.51 -9.74
CA PHE A 172 -5.52 23.03 -8.43
C PHE A 172 -4.31 23.08 -7.49
N ALA A 173 -4.28 24.10 -6.61
CA ALA A 173 -3.20 24.26 -5.63
C ALA A 173 -3.25 23.25 -4.46
N HIS A 174 -4.43 22.71 -4.15
CA HIS A 174 -4.64 21.82 -3.00
C HIS A 174 -5.62 20.69 -3.32
N PHE A 175 -5.41 19.51 -2.73
CA PHE A 175 -6.31 18.34 -2.86
C PHE A 175 -7.74 18.65 -2.42
N SER A 176 -7.92 19.54 -1.44
CA SER A 176 -9.23 19.94 -0.93
C SER A 176 -10.10 20.62 -1.99
N SER A 177 -9.50 21.08 -3.09
CA SER A 177 -10.27 21.58 -4.25
C SER A 177 -10.98 20.46 -5.01
N CYS A 178 -10.57 19.20 -4.82
CA CYS A 178 -11.25 18.02 -5.36
C CYS A 178 -12.36 17.48 -4.46
N LEU A 179 -12.58 18.09 -3.29
CA LEU A 179 -13.71 17.75 -2.43
C LEU A 179 -14.93 18.54 -2.89
N ARG A 180 -16.07 17.84 -2.96
CA ARG A 180 -17.36 18.48 -3.23
C ARG A 180 -17.61 19.58 -2.19
N LYS A 181 -18.02 20.75 -2.69
CA LYS A 181 -18.36 21.91 -1.87
C LYS A 181 -19.88 22.05 -1.91
N ASP A 182 -20.56 21.19 -1.17
CA ASP A 182 -22.00 21.33 -0.98
C ASP A 182 -22.29 22.49 -0.02
N GLU A 183 -23.55 22.97 -0.01
CA GLU A 183 -24.01 24.02 0.92
C GLU A 183 -24.04 23.56 2.39
N GLU A 184 -23.81 22.26 2.65
CA GLU A 184 -23.69 21.67 3.98
C GLU A 184 -22.25 21.77 4.52
N GLU A 185 -22.13 22.01 5.83
CA GLU A 185 -20.90 22.32 6.60
C GLU A 185 -19.79 21.24 6.59
N ASP A 186 -19.85 20.26 5.69
CA ASP A 186 -19.01 19.07 5.68
C ASP A 186 -17.64 19.25 4.99
N SER A 187 -17.50 20.23 4.08
CA SER A 187 -16.24 20.43 3.34
C SER A 187 -15.02 20.70 4.25
N PRO A 188 -15.12 21.54 5.31
CA PRO A 188 -14.06 21.70 6.31
C PRO A 188 -13.80 20.42 7.13
N VAL A 189 -14.85 19.63 7.40
CA VAL A 189 -14.77 18.38 8.17
C VAL A 189 -14.00 17.33 7.37
N TYR A 190 -14.34 17.11 6.10
CA TYR A 190 -13.66 16.15 5.22
C TYR A 190 -12.19 16.49 5.01
N LYS A 191 -11.87 17.78 4.82
CA LYS A 191 -10.49 18.23 4.74
C LYS A 191 -9.72 17.89 6.03
N ARG A 192 -10.29 18.22 7.19
CA ARG A 192 -9.66 17.97 8.50
C ARG A 192 -9.51 16.48 8.79
N LEU A 193 -10.49 15.67 8.40
CA LEU A 193 -10.47 14.23 8.55
C LEU A 193 -9.40 13.59 7.67
N LEU A 194 -9.33 13.98 6.39
CA LEU A 194 -8.26 13.57 5.49
C LEU A 194 -6.90 13.98 6.05
N ASP A 195 -6.73 15.22 6.52
CA ASP A 195 -5.48 15.66 7.16
C ASP A 195 -5.12 14.81 8.39
N LEU A 196 -6.07 14.56 9.29
CA LEU A 196 -5.82 13.84 10.54
C LEU A 196 -5.55 12.34 10.32
N LEU A 197 -6.36 11.68 9.50
CA LEU A 197 -6.24 10.23 9.25
C LEU A 197 -5.13 9.89 8.27
N SER A 198 -4.62 10.88 7.53
CA SER A 198 -3.47 10.67 6.65
C SER A 198 -2.12 11.13 7.18
N HIS A 199 -2.09 12.01 8.18
CA HIS A 199 -0.85 12.50 8.79
C HIS A 199 -0.68 12.03 10.24
N GLY A 200 -1.71 11.44 10.86
CA GLY A 200 -1.54 10.75 12.14
C GLY A 200 -0.58 9.59 11.93
N GLY A 201 0.43 9.45 12.78
CA GLY A 201 1.43 8.38 12.74
C GLY A 201 0.86 6.99 13.04
N TYR A 202 -0.27 6.64 12.41
CA TYR A 202 -0.88 5.33 12.41
C TYR A 202 0.06 4.39 11.66
N SER A 203 0.77 3.57 12.43
CA SER A 203 1.65 2.54 11.90
C SER A 203 0.85 1.58 11.03
N LEU A 204 1.25 1.36 9.77
CA LEU A 204 0.59 0.35 8.92
C LEU A 204 0.79 -1.09 9.45
N PHE A 205 1.60 -1.28 10.50
CA PHE A 205 1.75 -2.56 11.20
C PHE A 205 0.61 -2.83 12.19
N ASP A 206 -0.22 -1.83 12.47
CA ASP A 206 -1.42 -1.97 13.31
C ASP A 206 -2.60 -1.22 12.65
N PRO A 207 -3.13 -1.74 11.52
CA PRO A 207 -4.22 -1.11 10.81
C PRO A 207 -5.48 -1.15 11.69
N ILE A 208 -5.82 0.00 12.26
CA ILE A 208 -7.01 0.14 13.08
C ILE A 208 -8.21 0.24 12.15
N GLU A 209 -9.13 -0.72 12.25
CA GLU A 209 -10.43 -0.62 11.60
C GLU A 209 -11.14 0.62 12.12
N MET A 210 -11.67 1.43 11.21
CA MET A 210 -12.24 2.71 11.59
C MET A 210 -13.57 2.56 12.34
N VAL A 211 -13.89 3.54 13.18
CA VAL A 211 -15.25 3.67 13.73
C VAL A 211 -16.25 3.97 12.62
N ASP A 212 -17.51 3.57 12.81
CA ASP A 212 -18.56 3.66 11.78
C ASP A 212 -18.72 5.07 11.21
N GLU A 213 -18.61 6.11 12.04
CA GLU A 213 -18.64 7.51 11.62
C GLU A 213 -17.55 7.84 10.58
N ASN A 214 -16.30 7.43 10.84
CA ASN A 214 -15.19 7.63 9.91
C ASN A 214 -15.34 6.82 8.62
N LYS A 215 -15.95 5.62 8.72
CA LYS A 215 -16.27 4.81 7.54
C LYS A 215 -17.29 5.52 6.66
N GLU A 216 -18.31 6.12 7.25
CA GLU A 216 -19.33 6.87 6.52
C GLU A 216 -18.73 8.08 5.81
N HIS A 217 -17.89 8.86 6.51
CA HIS A 217 -17.16 9.96 5.89
C HIS A 217 -16.27 9.52 4.73
N PHE A 218 -15.56 8.40 4.87
CA PHE A 218 -14.76 7.83 3.78
C PHE A 218 -15.62 7.52 2.54
N LYS A 219 -16.74 6.83 2.75
CA LYS A 219 -17.67 6.45 1.67
C LYS A 219 -18.23 7.69 0.97
N ASN A 220 -18.61 8.72 1.73
CA ASN A 220 -19.14 9.97 1.19
C ASN A 220 -18.10 10.69 0.36
N ILE A 221 -16.86 10.84 0.85
CA ILE A 221 -15.77 11.48 0.11
C ILE A 221 -15.50 10.73 -1.20
N LEU A 222 -15.38 9.39 -1.14
CA LEU A 222 -15.10 8.57 -2.33
C LEU A 222 -16.23 8.66 -3.36
N ASN A 223 -17.49 8.53 -2.94
CA ASN A 223 -18.63 8.56 -3.86
C ASN A 223 -18.78 9.94 -4.51
N ASN A 224 -18.68 11.02 -3.74
CA ASN A 224 -18.72 12.39 -4.26
C ASN A 224 -17.60 12.62 -5.29
N PHE A 225 -16.39 12.14 -4.98
CA PHE A 225 -15.25 12.24 -5.88
C PHE A 225 -15.46 11.46 -7.20
N LEU A 226 -16.01 10.24 -7.12
CA LEU A 226 -16.30 9.43 -8.30
C LEU A 226 -17.37 10.05 -9.21
N GLU A 227 -18.35 10.73 -8.63
CA GLU A 227 -19.40 11.44 -9.35
C GLU A 227 -18.88 12.73 -10.00
N ASP A 228 -18.14 13.57 -9.26
CA ASP A 228 -17.75 14.91 -9.73
C ASP A 228 -16.75 14.86 -10.90
N TYR A 229 -15.87 13.85 -10.91
CA TYR A 229 -14.81 13.71 -11.90
C TYR A 229 -15.14 12.72 -13.02
N ASN A 230 -16.39 12.23 -13.11
CA ASN A 230 -16.92 11.39 -14.19
C ASN A 230 -16.01 10.23 -14.58
N PHE A 231 -15.48 9.50 -13.59
CA PHE A 231 -14.69 8.31 -13.89
C PHE A 231 -15.54 7.27 -14.62
N ASN A 232 -14.91 6.48 -15.50
CA ASN A 232 -15.61 5.43 -16.22
C ASN A 232 -16.07 4.34 -15.25
N ARG A 233 -17.35 4.37 -14.88
CA ARG A 233 -17.97 3.42 -13.95
C ARG A 233 -17.84 1.98 -14.40
N LYS A 234 -17.84 1.69 -15.71
CA LYS A 234 -17.63 0.31 -16.19
C LYS A 234 -16.27 -0.22 -15.74
N ILE A 235 -15.24 0.61 -15.81
CA ILE A 235 -13.90 0.22 -15.37
C ILE A 235 -13.88 0.07 -13.84
N ILE A 236 -14.58 0.90 -13.08
CA ILE A 236 -14.53 0.88 -11.61
C ILE A 236 -15.39 -0.24 -11.00
N ASP A 237 -16.55 -0.52 -11.59
CA ASP A 237 -17.55 -1.48 -11.12
C ASP A 237 -17.34 -2.89 -11.71
N GLU A 238 -16.48 -3.05 -12.72
CA GLU A 238 -16.11 -4.37 -13.24
C GLU A 238 -15.33 -5.17 -12.19
N VAL A 239 -16.04 -6.14 -11.60
CA VAL A 239 -15.44 -7.34 -11.01
C VAL A 239 -14.62 -8.00 -12.12
N GLN A 240 -13.32 -8.23 -11.87
CA GLN A 240 -12.46 -8.91 -12.84
C GLN A 240 -13.02 -10.32 -13.13
N VAL A 241 -13.76 -10.45 -14.22
CA VAL A 241 -13.96 -11.75 -14.86
C VAL A 241 -12.65 -12.02 -15.59
N GLN A 242 -11.94 -13.06 -15.17
CA GLN A 242 -10.79 -13.57 -15.89
C GLN A 242 -11.22 -13.86 -17.34
N GLU A 243 -10.71 -13.09 -18.29
CA GLU A 243 -10.86 -13.42 -19.71
C GLU A 243 -10.06 -14.71 -19.97
N VAL A 244 -10.80 -15.81 -20.07
CA VAL A 244 -10.35 -17.04 -20.73
C VAL A 244 -10.34 -16.72 -22.22
N GLN A 245 -9.16 -16.60 -22.82
CA GLN A 245 -9.02 -16.47 -24.26
C GLN A 245 -8.95 -17.87 -24.90
N GLU A 246 -9.88 -18.13 -25.83
CA GLU A 246 -9.86 -19.21 -26.82
C GLU A 246 -8.72 -19.05 -27.84
#